data_AF-A0AA88ACM9-F1
#
_entry.id   AF-A0AA88ACM9-F1
#
_cell.length_a   1.000
_cell.length_b   1.000
_cell.length_c   1.000
_cell.angle_alpha   90.00
_cell.angle_beta   90.00
_cell.angle_gamma   90.00
#
_symmetry.space_group_name_H-M   'P 1'
#
loop_
_entity.id
_entity.type
_entity.pdbx_description
1 polymer ?
#
loop_
_entity_poly.entity_id
_entity_poly.type
_entity_poly.pdbx_seq_one_letter_code
_entity_poly.pdbx_strand_id
1 'polypeptide(L)'
;MNKCLDIRGDPYGFLAAHPLAPLVSLHHLDYLDPMFPGQTQIDSVKTLMKAYRVDPRRILQQCFCHDKKRKWSISIAWGYTLQIYPFLVAAKDLQTPMQTFKTWRSWSDGPFTFNTRPVNSDPCQKPLVYFMDRAEEINDSGSLTSYEMFLAKDGKKCISEEYKKAMEVSRVVVSSLKMDDEYWKKAPVRQCCEIMDHGSIKDGTMRMRIRKCRPWETITV
;
A
#
# COMPACT_ATOMS: atom_id res chain seq x y z
N MET A 1 0.51 -5.11 18.28
CA MET A 1 -0.17 -6.37 17.88
C MET A 1 0.56 -6.94 16.67
N ASN A 2 1.22 -8.09 16.83
CA ASN A 2 1.69 -8.87 15.68
C ASN A 2 0.47 -9.62 15.13
N LYS A 3 0.02 -9.27 13.91
CA LYS A 3 -1.05 -10.03 13.24
C LYS A 3 -0.39 -11.25 12.57
N CYS A 4 -0.60 -12.44 13.11
CA CYS A 4 -0.23 -13.67 12.39
C CYS A 4 -1.11 -13.79 11.13
N LEU A 5 -0.49 -14.19 10.01
CA LEU A 5 -1.17 -14.37 8.72
C LEU A 5 -1.98 -15.68 8.69
N ASP A 6 -3.09 -15.75 9.42
CA ASP A 6 -4.00 -16.90 9.40
C ASP A 6 -5.21 -16.62 8.49
N ILE A 7 -4.93 -16.45 7.20
CA ILE A 7 -5.93 -16.13 6.16
C ILE A 7 -5.79 -17.02 4.92
N ARG A 8 -6.80 -17.04 4.05
CA ARG A 8 -6.81 -17.70 2.73
C ARG A 8 -7.30 -16.77 1.64
N GLY A 9 -7.04 -17.12 0.38
CA GLY A 9 -7.48 -16.36 -0.79
C GLY A 9 -6.62 -15.12 -1.00
N ASP A 10 -7.23 -14.01 -1.44
CA ASP A 10 -6.50 -12.80 -1.80
C ASP A 10 -5.94 -12.06 -0.57
N PRO A 11 -4.60 -12.03 -0.37
CA PRO A 11 -3.99 -11.38 0.77
C PRO A 11 -3.92 -9.85 0.62
N TYR A 12 -4.35 -9.29 -0.51
CA TYR A 12 -4.11 -7.89 -0.89
C TYR A 12 -4.49 -6.90 0.21
N GLY A 13 -5.72 -6.96 0.73
CA GLY A 13 -6.20 -5.99 1.71
C GLY A 13 -5.49 -6.08 3.05
N PHE A 14 -5.01 -7.27 3.43
CA PHE A 14 -4.19 -7.47 4.63
C PHE A 14 -2.80 -6.83 4.46
N LEU A 15 -2.12 -7.13 3.35
CA LEU A 15 -0.76 -6.63 3.09
C LEU A 15 -0.74 -5.12 2.76
N ALA A 16 -1.77 -4.60 2.09
CA ALA A 16 -1.90 -3.18 1.75
C ALA A 16 -2.15 -2.27 2.97
N ALA A 17 -2.67 -2.84 4.06
CA ALA A 17 -2.92 -2.17 5.33
C ALA A 17 -2.06 -2.75 6.46
N HIS A 18 -0.89 -3.31 6.12
CA HIS A 18 0.02 -3.86 7.12
C HIS A 18 0.47 -2.72 8.05
N PRO A 19 0.28 -2.85 9.38
CA PRO A 19 0.66 -1.81 10.33
C PRO A 19 2.18 -1.64 10.41
N LEU A 20 2.64 -0.69 11.22
CA LEU A 20 4.05 -0.50 11.57
C LEU A 20 4.54 -1.63 12.49
N ALA A 21 4.70 -2.81 11.94
CA ALA A 21 5.26 -3.97 12.60
C ALA A 21 6.18 -4.69 11.61
N PRO A 22 7.26 -5.33 12.08
CA PRO A 22 8.07 -6.18 11.22
C PRO A 22 7.19 -7.28 10.63
N LEU A 23 7.34 -7.54 9.33
CA LEU A 23 6.77 -8.72 8.73
C LEU A 23 7.57 -9.94 9.22
N VAL A 24 7.01 -10.67 10.19
CA VAL A 24 7.73 -11.78 10.84
C VAL A 24 7.70 -13.03 9.96
N SER A 25 6.53 -13.40 9.44
CA SER A 25 6.38 -14.57 8.56
C SER A 25 5.22 -14.39 7.59
N LEU A 26 5.45 -14.81 6.34
CA LEU A 26 4.40 -15.17 5.40
C LEU A 26 4.38 -16.70 5.32
N HIS A 27 3.45 -17.33 6.03
CA HIS A 27 3.24 -18.78 5.99
C HIS A 27 1.98 -19.11 5.18
N HIS A 28 1.82 -20.38 4.80
CA HIS A 28 0.69 -20.87 3.99
C HIS A 28 0.54 -20.25 2.58
N LEU A 29 1.66 -19.92 1.92
CA LEU A 29 1.67 -19.33 0.57
C LEU A 29 0.85 -20.12 -0.46
N ASP A 30 0.79 -21.45 -0.34
CA ASP A 30 0.03 -22.33 -1.25
C ASP A 30 -1.48 -22.08 -1.21
N TYR A 31 -2.00 -21.45 -0.14
CA TYR A 31 -3.42 -21.13 0.06
C TYR A 31 -3.75 -19.66 -0.20
N LEU A 32 -2.76 -18.87 -0.62
CA LEU A 32 -2.93 -17.46 -0.95
C LEU A 32 -2.92 -17.27 -2.46
N ASP A 33 -3.72 -16.34 -2.93
CA ASP A 33 -3.61 -15.88 -4.32
C ASP A 33 -2.26 -15.14 -4.51
N PRO A 34 -1.72 -15.09 -5.74
CA PRO A 34 -0.52 -14.32 -6.04
C PRO A 34 -0.65 -12.86 -5.60
N MET A 35 0.35 -12.34 -4.88
CA MET A 35 0.32 -10.97 -4.39
C MET A 35 0.38 -9.96 -5.55
N PHE A 36 1.05 -10.29 -6.65
CA PHE A 36 1.17 -9.41 -7.81
C PHE A 36 0.32 -9.93 -8.98
N PRO A 37 -0.40 -9.04 -9.68
CA PRO A 37 -1.26 -9.45 -10.79
C PRO A 37 -0.46 -10.07 -11.93
N GLY A 38 -0.98 -11.16 -12.49
CA GLY A 38 -0.36 -11.86 -13.62
C GLY A 38 0.89 -12.68 -13.25
N GLN A 39 1.20 -12.87 -11.96
CA GLN A 39 2.32 -13.68 -11.49
C GLN A 39 1.83 -14.97 -10.84
N THR A 40 2.75 -15.93 -10.67
CA THR A 40 2.53 -17.08 -9.78
C THR A 40 2.73 -16.67 -8.31
N GLN A 41 2.34 -17.52 -7.37
CA GLN A 41 2.60 -17.30 -5.93
C GLN A 41 4.10 -17.12 -5.66
N ILE A 42 4.94 -17.99 -6.23
CA ILE A 42 6.39 -17.95 -6.05
C ILE A 42 6.99 -16.70 -6.69
N ASP A 43 6.57 -16.34 -7.90
CA ASP A 43 7.10 -15.14 -8.57
C ASP A 43 6.68 -13.86 -7.85
N SER A 44 5.47 -13.84 -7.29
CA SER A 44 5.01 -12.75 -6.41
C SER A 44 5.90 -12.57 -5.20
N VAL A 45 6.31 -13.67 -4.55
CA VAL A 45 7.26 -13.63 -3.43
C VAL A 45 8.62 -13.14 -3.90
N LYS A 46 9.14 -13.64 -5.03
CA LYS A 46 10.42 -13.15 -5.59
C LYS A 46 10.37 -11.65 -5.90
N THR A 47 9.25 -11.15 -6.41
CA THR A 47 9.05 -9.72 -6.67
C THR A 47 9.07 -8.92 -5.37
N LEU A 48 8.32 -9.34 -4.34
CA LEU A 48 8.36 -8.70 -3.01
C LEU A 48 9.78 -8.70 -2.42
N MET A 49 10.52 -9.80 -2.61
CA MET A 49 11.90 -9.94 -2.13
C MET A 49 12.89 -8.97 -2.79
N LYS A 50 12.60 -8.45 -3.99
CA LYS A 50 13.42 -7.39 -4.60
C LYS A 50 13.39 -6.12 -3.74
N ALA A 51 12.21 -5.68 -3.30
CA ALA A 51 12.09 -4.54 -2.40
C ALA A 51 12.61 -4.84 -0.99
N TYR A 52 12.36 -6.05 -0.48
CA TYR A 52 12.90 -6.47 0.81
C TYR A 52 14.41 -6.30 0.89
N ARG A 53 15.16 -6.63 -0.17
CA ARG A 53 16.62 -6.47 -0.20
C ARG A 53 17.08 -5.02 -0.16
N VAL A 54 16.24 -4.06 -0.54
CA VAL A 54 16.57 -2.62 -0.54
C VAL A 54 16.33 -2.00 0.84
N ASP A 55 15.16 -2.22 1.45
CA ASP A 55 14.83 -1.72 2.80
C ASP A 55 13.99 -2.78 3.55
N PRO A 56 14.65 -3.80 4.14
CA PRO A 56 13.97 -4.93 4.79
C PRO A 56 13.03 -4.50 5.91
N ARG A 57 13.36 -3.40 6.59
CA ARG A 57 12.62 -2.93 7.76
C ARG A 57 11.31 -2.26 7.37
N ARG A 58 11.24 -1.69 6.17
CA ARG A 58 10.08 -0.95 5.66
C ARG A 58 9.11 -1.81 4.87
N ILE A 59 9.50 -3.03 4.48
CA ILE A 59 8.68 -3.91 3.65
C ILE A 59 7.23 -4.00 4.15
N LEU A 60 6.27 -3.79 3.25
CA LEU A 60 4.81 -3.75 3.49
C LEU A 60 4.30 -2.67 4.46
N GLN A 61 5.16 -1.95 5.18
CA GLN A 61 4.68 -0.96 6.13
C GLN A 61 3.85 0.11 5.43
N GLN A 62 2.66 0.33 5.98
CA GLN A 62 1.75 1.32 5.47
C GLN A 62 2.14 2.74 5.92
N CYS A 63 2.26 3.64 4.94
CA CYS A 63 2.25 5.08 5.16
C CYS A 63 1.14 5.72 4.32
N PHE A 64 0.61 6.86 4.74
CA PHE A 64 -0.46 7.54 4.00
C PHE A 64 -0.46 9.05 4.23
N CYS A 65 -1.06 9.78 3.31
CA CYS A 65 -1.14 11.24 3.32
C CYS A 65 -2.38 11.71 2.55
N HIS A 66 -2.78 12.95 2.78
CA HIS A 66 -3.94 13.56 2.12
C HIS A 66 -3.51 14.76 1.30
N ASP A 67 -3.90 14.79 0.02
CA ASP A 67 -3.81 15.98 -0.82
C ASP A 67 -5.10 16.78 -0.69
N LYS A 68 -5.10 17.78 0.19
CA LYS A 68 -6.27 18.62 0.42
C LYS A 68 -6.69 19.43 -0.82
N LYS A 69 -5.76 19.75 -1.73
CA LYS A 69 -6.04 20.53 -2.95
C LYS A 69 -6.87 19.70 -3.93
N ARG A 70 -6.49 18.43 -4.11
CA ARG A 70 -7.22 17.48 -4.98
C ARG A 70 -8.32 16.70 -4.28
N LYS A 71 -8.40 16.82 -2.95
CA LYS A 71 -9.23 15.98 -2.08
C LYS A 71 -8.89 14.49 -2.22
N TRP A 72 -7.61 14.15 -2.37
CA TRP A 72 -7.18 12.76 -2.50
C TRP A 72 -6.66 12.21 -1.18
N SER A 73 -6.81 10.90 -1.00
CA SER A 73 -6.09 10.14 0.03
C SER A 73 -5.13 9.19 -0.67
N ILE A 74 -3.89 9.12 -0.20
CA ILE A 74 -2.88 8.23 -0.76
C ILE A 74 -2.41 7.29 0.35
N SER A 75 -2.39 5.99 0.07
CA SER A 75 -1.85 4.96 0.95
C SER A 75 -0.78 4.16 0.21
N ILE A 76 0.34 3.89 0.87
CA ILE A 76 1.49 3.19 0.30
C ILE A 76 1.88 2.09 1.28
N ALA A 77 1.75 0.83 0.87
CA ALA A 77 2.41 -0.30 1.52
C ALA A 77 3.73 -0.54 0.78
N TRP A 78 4.82 -0.01 1.35
CA TRP A 78 6.08 0.12 0.61
C TRP A 78 6.63 -1.23 0.16
N GLY A 79 7.09 -1.28 -1.09
CA GLY A 79 7.59 -2.50 -1.72
C GLY A 79 6.49 -3.45 -2.24
N TYR A 80 5.23 -3.03 -2.17
CA TYR A 80 4.10 -3.85 -2.61
C TYR A 80 3.07 -3.08 -3.44
N THR A 81 2.31 -2.18 -2.80
CA THR A 81 1.18 -1.49 -3.46
C THR A 81 1.07 -0.03 -3.04
N LEU A 82 0.48 0.76 -3.93
CA LEU A 82 0.07 2.14 -3.69
C LEU A 82 -1.39 2.30 -4.10
N GLN A 83 -2.14 3.09 -3.32
CA GLN A 83 -3.55 3.37 -3.55
C GLN A 83 -3.76 4.87 -3.60
N ILE A 84 -4.37 5.37 -4.68
CA ILE A 84 -4.86 6.74 -4.77
C ILE A 84 -6.38 6.70 -4.72
N TYR A 85 -6.95 7.24 -3.65
CA TYR A 85 -8.39 7.46 -3.50
C TYR A 85 -8.69 8.87 -4.03
N PRO A 86 -9.49 9.04 -5.10
CA PRO A 86 -9.92 10.35 -5.60
C PRO A 86 -10.93 11.06 -4.68
N PHE A 87 -10.87 10.79 -3.38
CA PHE A 87 -11.72 11.30 -2.32
C PHE A 87 -10.98 11.20 -0.96
N LEU A 88 -11.49 11.91 0.04
CA LEU A 88 -10.93 11.88 1.39
C LEU A 88 -11.43 10.66 2.17
N VAL A 89 -10.50 9.91 2.73
CA VAL A 89 -10.72 8.70 3.53
C VAL A 89 -10.11 8.92 4.91
N ALA A 90 -10.83 8.57 5.97
CA ALA A 90 -10.33 8.69 7.32
C ALA A 90 -9.13 7.78 7.56
N ALA A 91 -8.19 8.21 8.42
CA ALA A 91 -7.00 7.43 8.75
C ALA A 91 -7.35 6.02 9.27
N LYS A 92 -8.37 5.94 10.15
CA LYS A 92 -8.90 4.67 10.68
C LYS A 92 -9.32 3.71 9.56
N ASP A 93 -9.96 4.21 8.52
CA ASP A 93 -10.42 3.37 7.40
C ASP A 93 -9.25 2.95 6.52
N LEU A 94 -8.26 3.82 6.28
CA LEU A 94 -7.05 3.47 5.53
C LEU A 94 -6.24 2.38 6.25
N GLN A 95 -6.19 2.42 7.58
CA GLN A 95 -5.53 1.44 8.44
C GLN A 95 -6.34 0.14 8.61
N THR A 96 -7.62 0.15 8.24
CA THR A 96 -8.48 -1.03 8.33
C THR A 96 -8.37 -1.84 7.03
N PRO A 97 -7.87 -3.09 7.07
CA PRO A 97 -7.75 -3.95 5.91
C PRO A 97 -9.06 -4.13 5.15
N MET A 98 -9.00 -4.03 3.82
CA MET A 98 -10.13 -4.44 2.98
C MET A 98 -10.27 -5.96 3.04
N GLN A 99 -11.49 -6.45 3.25
CA GLN A 99 -11.78 -7.87 3.34
C GLN A 99 -11.76 -8.52 1.96
N THR A 100 -10.55 -8.85 1.52
CA THR A 100 -10.22 -9.57 0.27
C THR A 100 -9.93 -11.04 0.53
N PHE A 101 -9.67 -11.38 1.78
CA PHE A 101 -9.30 -12.71 2.27
C PHE A 101 -10.42 -13.37 3.06
N LYS A 102 -10.26 -14.68 3.28
CA LYS A 102 -11.15 -15.54 4.09
C LYS A 102 -10.43 -16.05 5.34
N THR A 103 -11.20 -16.53 6.31
CA THR A 103 -10.66 -17.17 7.53
C THR A 103 -9.91 -18.46 7.20
N TRP A 104 -8.82 -18.73 7.93
CA TRP A 104 -7.99 -19.91 7.70
C TRP A 104 -8.72 -21.25 7.86
N ARG A 105 -9.54 -21.40 8.90
CA ARG A 105 -10.17 -22.70 9.22
C ARG A 105 -11.47 -22.95 8.46
N SER A 106 -12.35 -21.95 8.37
CA SER A 106 -13.72 -22.12 7.88
C SER A 106 -13.97 -21.55 6.50
N TRP A 107 -12.98 -20.88 5.88
CA TRP A 107 -13.11 -20.24 4.56
C TRP A 107 -14.27 -19.22 4.51
N SER A 108 -14.65 -18.71 5.67
CA SER A 108 -15.74 -17.77 5.84
C SER A 108 -15.24 -16.33 5.79
N ASP A 109 -16.17 -15.40 5.71
CA ASP A 109 -15.95 -13.96 5.77
C ASP A 109 -15.66 -13.42 7.18
N GLY A 110 -15.34 -14.30 8.13
CA GLY A 110 -15.07 -13.94 9.51
C GLY A 110 -15.63 -14.97 10.50
N PRO A 111 -15.51 -14.70 11.81
CA PRO A 111 -14.85 -13.52 12.40
C PRO A 111 -13.30 -13.59 12.31
N PHE A 112 -12.66 -12.42 12.32
CA PHE A 112 -11.20 -12.27 12.41
C PHE A 112 -10.80 -11.70 13.78
N THR A 113 -9.53 -11.86 14.17
CA THR A 113 -8.98 -11.28 15.41
C THR A 113 -8.68 -9.79 15.31
N PHE A 114 -8.97 -9.17 14.17
CA PHE A 114 -8.77 -7.76 13.88
C PHE A 114 -9.92 -7.23 13.01
N ASN A 115 -10.12 -5.92 13.05
CA ASN A 115 -11.17 -5.27 12.26
C ASN A 115 -10.84 -5.34 10.76
N THR A 116 -11.86 -5.59 9.96
CA THR A 116 -11.83 -5.51 8.50
C THR A 116 -12.89 -4.51 8.04
N ARG A 117 -12.77 -4.03 6.80
CA ARG A 117 -13.80 -3.23 6.13
C ARG A 117 -14.22 -3.90 4.83
N PRO A 118 -15.50 -3.81 4.43
CA PRO A 118 -15.96 -4.42 3.19
C PRO A 118 -15.29 -3.78 1.97
N VAL A 119 -15.09 -4.58 0.92
CA VAL A 119 -14.73 -4.05 -0.40
C VAL A 119 -15.97 -3.40 -1.01
N ASN A 120 -15.94 -2.08 -1.22
CA ASN A 120 -17.09 -1.38 -1.78
C ASN A 120 -17.39 -1.89 -3.20
N SER A 121 -18.66 -2.09 -3.56
CA SER A 121 -19.05 -2.52 -4.91
C SER A 121 -19.08 -1.36 -5.91
N ASP A 122 -19.28 -0.12 -5.43
CA ASP A 122 -19.28 1.08 -6.25
C ASP A 122 -17.85 1.39 -6.75
N PRO A 123 -17.59 1.41 -8.06
CA PRO A 123 -16.28 1.73 -8.61
C PRO A 123 -15.80 3.15 -8.29
N CYS A 124 -16.70 4.10 -8.05
CA CYS A 124 -16.35 5.46 -7.66
C CYS A 124 -15.90 5.58 -6.19
N GLN A 125 -16.18 4.56 -5.38
CA GLN A 125 -15.76 4.46 -3.99
C GLN A 125 -14.56 3.51 -3.82
N LYS A 126 -13.87 3.18 -4.91
CA LYS A 126 -12.64 2.39 -4.91
C LYS A 126 -11.42 3.27 -5.18
N PRO A 127 -10.25 2.92 -4.62
CA PRO A 127 -9.00 3.54 -5.02
C PRO A 127 -8.57 3.07 -6.40
N LEU A 128 -7.80 3.90 -7.09
CA LEU A 128 -6.87 3.46 -8.12
C LEU A 128 -5.74 2.69 -7.43
N VAL A 129 -5.50 1.45 -7.87
CA VAL A 129 -4.52 0.54 -7.30
C VAL A 129 -3.29 0.48 -8.20
N TYR A 130 -2.11 0.51 -7.60
CA TYR A 130 -0.83 0.45 -8.28
C TYR A 130 0.02 -0.62 -7.62
N PHE A 131 0.66 -1.48 -8.40
CA PHE A 131 1.60 -2.47 -7.86
C PHE A 131 3.03 -2.03 -8.12
N MET A 132 3.93 -2.40 -7.22
CA MET A 132 5.35 -2.14 -7.40
C MET A 132 5.88 -2.83 -8.66
N ASP A 133 6.53 -2.05 -9.52
CA ASP A 133 7.26 -2.50 -10.71
C ASP A 133 8.76 -2.67 -10.39
N ARG A 134 9.38 -1.64 -9.79
CA ARG A 134 10.82 -1.63 -9.47
C ARG A 134 11.11 -1.05 -8.08
N ALA A 135 12.22 -1.52 -7.50
CA ALA A 135 12.80 -1.02 -6.27
C ALA A 135 14.33 -0.98 -6.41
N GLU A 136 14.91 0.19 -6.18
CA GLU A 136 16.33 0.47 -6.37
C GLU A 136 16.88 1.20 -5.15
N GLU A 137 18.13 0.90 -4.81
CA GLU A 137 18.89 1.60 -3.79
C GLU A 137 19.58 2.83 -4.38
N ILE A 138 19.56 3.94 -3.64
CA ILE A 138 20.16 5.21 -4.06
C ILE A 138 21.17 5.66 -3.00
N ASN A 139 22.43 5.84 -3.40
CA ASN A 139 23.52 6.39 -2.58
C ASN A 139 23.63 5.73 -1.18
N ASP A 140 23.47 4.41 -1.13
CA ASP A 140 23.51 3.53 0.06
C ASP A 140 22.56 3.86 1.24
N SER A 141 21.83 4.96 1.14
CA SER A 141 21.07 5.58 2.24
C SER A 141 19.61 5.83 1.89
N GLY A 142 19.26 5.69 0.61
CA GLY A 142 17.92 5.90 0.10
C GLY A 142 17.42 4.76 -0.77
N SER A 143 16.14 4.86 -1.12
CA SER A 143 15.45 3.96 -2.03
C SER A 143 14.62 4.76 -3.02
N LEU A 144 14.56 4.30 -4.27
CA LEU A 144 13.64 4.75 -5.29
C LEU A 144 12.78 3.57 -5.73
N THR A 145 11.45 3.72 -5.65
CA THR A 145 10.49 2.67 -6.01
C THR A 145 9.50 3.19 -7.03
N SER A 146 9.15 2.40 -8.04
CA SER A 146 8.09 2.73 -8.99
C SER A 146 6.90 1.80 -8.85
N TYR A 147 5.71 2.37 -8.99
CA TYR A 147 4.43 1.67 -8.93
C TYR A 147 3.66 1.98 -10.22
N GLU A 148 3.14 0.94 -10.86
CA GLU A 148 2.36 1.04 -12.09
C GLU A 148 0.90 0.75 -11.83
N MET A 149 0.01 1.54 -12.45
CA MET A 149 -1.42 1.40 -12.28
C MET A 149 -1.89 0.03 -12.77
N PHE A 150 -2.64 -0.66 -11.94
CA PHE A 150 -3.33 -1.88 -12.31
C PHE A 150 -4.77 -1.58 -12.74
N LEU A 151 -5.05 -1.85 -14.01
CA LEU A 151 -6.39 -1.75 -14.57
C LEU A 151 -6.98 -3.16 -14.71
N ALA A 152 -7.93 -3.50 -13.83
CA ALA A 152 -8.71 -4.73 -13.99
C ALA A 152 -9.48 -4.68 -15.33
N LYS A 153 -9.35 -5.73 -16.14
CA LYS A 153 -9.91 -5.78 -17.50
C LYS A 153 -11.44 -5.73 -17.54
N ASP A 154 -12.10 -6.21 -16.49
CA ASP A 154 -13.55 -6.50 -16.50
C ASP A 154 -14.36 -5.64 -15.50
N GLY A 155 -13.77 -4.55 -14.98
CA GLY A 155 -14.42 -3.70 -13.99
C GLY A 155 -15.22 -2.55 -14.60
N LYS A 156 -16.43 -2.30 -14.08
CA LYS A 156 -17.14 -1.02 -14.31
C LYS A 156 -16.21 0.12 -13.88
N LYS A 157 -15.95 1.09 -14.77
CA LYS A 157 -15.12 2.26 -14.47
C LYS A 157 -15.98 3.37 -13.89
N CYS A 158 -15.46 4.08 -12.89
CA CYS A 158 -16.08 5.32 -12.44
C CYS A 158 -15.94 6.38 -13.53
N ILE A 159 -17.03 7.12 -13.79
CA ILE A 159 -17.10 8.15 -14.84
C ILE A 159 -16.97 9.58 -14.30
N SER A 160 -16.78 9.76 -12.98
CA SER A 160 -16.64 11.10 -12.40
C SER A 160 -15.37 11.80 -12.88
N GLU A 161 -15.43 13.13 -12.97
CA GLU A 161 -14.30 13.94 -13.43
C GLU A 161 -13.11 13.86 -12.47
N GLU A 162 -13.35 13.74 -11.17
CA GLU A 162 -12.31 13.53 -10.16
C GLU A 162 -11.56 12.22 -10.40
N TYR A 163 -12.29 11.15 -10.74
CA TYR A 163 -11.70 9.85 -11.02
C TYR A 163 -10.93 9.87 -12.34
N LYS A 164 -11.47 10.50 -13.39
CA LYS A 164 -10.77 10.68 -14.67
C LYS A 164 -9.44 11.41 -14.51
N LYS A 165 -9.41 12.51 -13.76
CA LYS A 165 -8.17 13.24 -13.45
C LYS A 165 -7.17 12.39 -12.68
N ALA A 166 -7.64 11.57 -11.75
CA ALA A 166 -6.75 10.67 -11.02
C ALA A 166 -6.19 9.54 -11.90
N MET A 167 -6.93 9.09 -12.92
CA MET A 167 -6.47 8.10 -13.90
C MET A 167 -5.36 8.61 -14.83
N GLU A 168 -5.13 9.93 -14.92
CA GLU A 168 -3.99 10.50 -15.65
C GLU A 168 -2.64 10.10 -15.03
N VAL A 169 -2.64 9.71 -13.74
CA VAL A 169 -1.45 9.21 -13.05
C VAL A 169 -1.27 7.74 -13.38
N SER A 170 -0.59 7.38 -14.47
CA SER A 170 -0.33 5.98 -14.81
C SER A 170 0.77 5.33 -13.96
N ARG A 171 1.69 6.15 -13.43
CA ARG A 171 2.85 5.71 -12.66
C ARG A 171 3.10 6.62 -11.47
N VAL A 172 3.55 6.03 -10.37
CA VAL A 172 4.02 6.77 -9.19
C VAL A 172 5.45 6.38 -8.88
N VAL A 173 6.32 7.37 -8.67
CA VAL A 173 7.70 7.18 -8.23
C VAL A 173 7.83 7.69 -6.81
N VAL A 174 8.25 6.81 -5.89
CA VAL A 174 8.35 7.09 -4.46
C VAL A 174 9.81 7.02 -4.05
N SER A 175 10.32 8.12 -3.52
CA SER A 175 11.63 8.21 -2.87
C SER A 175 11.52 8.05 -1.35
N SER A 176 12.51 7.47 -0.71
CA SER A 176 12.60 7.40 0.75
C SER A 176 14.05 7.31 1.21
N LEU A 177 14.34 7.78 2.42
CA LEU A 177 15.54 7.33 3.14
C LEU A 177 15.29 5.93 3.70
N LYS A 178 16.34 5.10 3.75
CA LYS A 178 16.27 3.79 4.40
C LYS A 178 15.86 3.94 5.86
N MET A 179 15.13 2.95 6.36
CA MET A 179 14.63 2.96 7.72
C MET A 179 15.76 2.66 8.72
N ASP A 180 15.96 3.58 9.66
CA ASP A 180 17.01 3.55 10.69
C ASP A 180 16.97 2.26 11.53
N ASP A 181 18.14 1.71 11.84
CA ASP A 181 18.39 0.56 12.72
C ASP A 181 17.73 0.71 14.09
N GLU A 182 17.76 1.91 14.64
CA GLU A 182 17.20 2.21 15.94
C GLU A 182 15.70 2.45 15.93
N TYR A 183 15.07 2.50 14.76
CA TYR A 183 13.65 2.82 14.67
C TYR A 183 12.80 1.87 15.54
N TRP A 184 13.14 0.58 15.54
CA TRP A 184 12.44 -0.45 16.32
C TRP A 184 12.76 -0.45 17.82
N LYS A 185 13.80 0.29 18.24
CA LYS A 185 14.15 0.49 19.66
C LYS A 185 13.34 1.61 20.30
N LYS A 186 12.63 2.42 19.49
CA LYS A 186 11.81 3.56 19.90
C LYS A 186 10.33 3.21 19.70
N ALA A 187 9.44 3.99 20.30
CA ALA A 187 8.01 3.83 20.04
C ALA A 187 7.75 3.97 18.53
N PRO A 188 7.09 3.01 17.86
CA PRO A 188 6.90 3.04 16.42
C PRO A 188 6.02 4.24 16.04
N VAL A 189 6.58 5.17 15.26
CA VAL A 189 5.89 6.38 14.80
C VAL A 189 5.65 6.31 13.30
N ARG A 190 4.39 6.33 12.88
CA ARG A 190 4.01 6.27 11.46
C ARG A 190 4.83 7.22 10.60
N GLN A 191 5.25 6.75 9.43
CA GLN A 191 5.79 7.61 8.39
C GLN A 191 4.65 8.17 7.55
N CYS A 192 4.88 9.35 7.00
CA CYS A 192 3.92 10.04 6.14
C CYS A 192 4.49 10.11 4.72
N CYS A 193 3.59 10.13 3.74
CA CYS A 193 3.97 10.47 2.37
C CYS A 193 3.80 11.96 2.10
N GLU A 194 4.50 12.46 1.09
CA GLU A 194 4.37 13.82 0.57
C GLU A 194 4.41 13.77 -0.95
N ILE A 195 3.52 14.53 -1.58
CA ILE A 195 3.53 14.72 -3.04
C ILE A 195 4.58 15.78 -3.38
N MET A 196 5.48 15.45 -4.29
CA MET A 196 6.59 16.32 -4.71
C MET A 196 6.18 17.21 -5.89
N ASP A 197 7.05 18.16 -6.26
CA ASP A 197 6.92 18.99 -7.47
C ASP A 197 5.55 19.71 -7.58
N HIS A 198 5.01 20.17 -6.45
CA HIS A 198 3.67 20.77 -6.32
C HIS A 198 2.53 19.89 -6.88
N GLY A 199 2.76 18.58 -6.94
CA GLY A 199 1.87 17.60 -7.53
C GLY A 199 1.81 17.66 -9.05
N SER A 200 2.81 18.20 -9.74
CA SER A 200 2.87 18.08 -11.19
C SER A 200 2.89 16.61 -11.61
N ILE A 201 2.14 16.31 -12.67
CA ILE A 201 2.11 14.99 -13.31
C ILE A 201 2.82 15.19 -14.66
N LYS A 202 3.96 14.52 -14.86
CA LYS A 202 4.76 14.61 -16.08
C LYS A 202 4.75 13.25 -16.75
N ASP A 203 4.29 13.18 -18.00
CA ASP A 203 4.17 11.94 -18.78
C ASP A 203 3.44 10.82 -17.99
N GLY A 204 2.34 11.19 -17.33
CA GLY A 204 1.55 10.29 -16.47
C GLY A 204 2.23 9.88 -15.15
N THR A 205 3.42 10.42 -14.85
CA THR A 205 4.17 10.09 -13.64
C THR A 205 3.98 11.14 -12.55
N MET A 206 3.57 10.69 -11.36
CA MET A 206 3.57 11.47 -10.13
C MET A 206 4.77 11.10 -9.24
N ARG A 207 5.40 12.09 -8.63
CA ARG A 207 6.51 11.88 -7.68
C ARG A 207 6.07 12.08 -6.25
N MET A 208 6.54 11.21 -5.38
CA MET A 208 6.25 11.23 -3.95
C MET A 208 7.51 10.94 -3.13
N ARG A 209 7.46 11.30 -1.85
CA ARG A 209 8.50 11.01 -0.87
C ARG A 209 7.89 10.46 0.41
N ILE A 210 8.49 9.42 0.98
CA ILE A 210 8.20 8.99 2.35
C ILE A 210 9.14 9.70 3.32
N ARG A 211 8.58 10.23 4.40
CA ARG A 211 9.31 10.99 5.43
C ARG A 211 8.69 10.79 6.81
N LYS A 212 9.34 11.33 7.84
CA LYS A 212 8.72 11.50 9.16
C LYS A 212 7.47 12.36 9.03
N CYS A 213 6.40 12.01 9.76
CA CYS A 213 5.21 12.83 9.85
C CYS A 213 5.53 14.19 10.52
N ARG A 214 4.83 15.23 10.09
CA ARG A 214 4.87 16.57 10.68
C ARG A 214 4.03 16.58 11.97
N PRO A 215 4.25 17.54 12.89
CA PRO A 215 3.52 17.57 14.17
C PRO A 215 1.98 17.59 14.07
N TRP A 216 1.43 18.11 12.96
CA TRP A 216 -0.01 18.20 12.70
C TRP A 216 -0.57 17.03 11.87
N GLU A 217 0.26 16.08 11.47
CA GLU A 217 -0.17 14.86 10.78
C GLU A 217 -0.41 13.75 11.82
N THR A 218 -1.49 12.99 11.68
CA THR A 218 -1.80 11.90 12.63
C THR A 218 -0.67 10.87 12.64
N ILE A 219 -0.03 10.72 13.80
CA ILE A 219 1.05 9.75 14.03
C ILE A 219 0.57 8.48 14.74
N THR A 220 -0.61 8.52 15.33
CA THR A 220 -1.19 7.41 16.08
C THR A 220 -1.67 6.30 15.13
N VAL A 221 -1.31 5.08 15.50
CA VAL A 221 -1.72 3.81 14.86
C VAL A 221 -2.92 3.25 15.59
#